data_AF-A0A2S5LDP9-F1
#
_entry.id   AF-A0A2S5LDP9-F1
#
_cell.length_a   1.000
_cell.length_b   1.000
_cell.length_c   1.000
_cell.angle_alpha   90.00
_cell.angle_beta   90.00
_cell.angle_gamma   90.00
#
_symmetry.space_group_name_H-M   'P 1'
#
loop_
_entity.id
_entity.type
_entity.pdbx_description
1 polymer ?
#
loop_
_entity_poly.entity_id
_entity_poly.type
_entity_poly.pdbx_seq_one_letter_code
_entity_poly.pdbx_strand_id
1 'polypeptide(L)'
;MMAQQPVTPIEPIGGSGPWNPTTGINSYPTLAAVPALSETEDATFNPTTAASTTAATRTLNPDELLSTQLNKVIGQDSALLQQARGNASKAANSRGLLNSSLAVQAGEAAVLDRALPIAQYDAGANTNVLSTNQANTQQSNIFNAGQEQDINKFNTSTATQNSQFNANEANKNSIVNASEQNKILAQFLDQGNKLQLADIEASYRVLMQTEASASTLYQQSVRNISDILVNPDLTPEAKTQAVNNQ
;
A
#
# COMPACT_ATOMS: atom_id res chain seq x y z
N MET A 1 4.17 -29.71 52.86
CA MET A 1 3.15 -29.10 53.73
C MET A 1 2.56 -27.93 52.97
N MET A 2 1.47 -28.17 52.23
CA MET A 2 0.72 -27.14 51.51
C MET A 2 -0.51 -26.81 52.34
N ALA A 3 -0.60 -25.58 52.81
CA ALA A 3 -1.76 -25.09 53.57
C ALA A 3 -2.93 -24.88 52.62
N GLN A 4 -4.00 -25.66 52.82
CA GLN A 4 -5.29 -25.46 52.16
C GLN A 4 -5.96 -24.24 52.80
N GLN A 5 -6.37 -23.26 51.98
CA GLN A 5 -7.23 -22.16 52.43
C GLN A 5 -8.70 -22.63 52.50
N PRO A 6 -9.49 -22.16 53.47
CA PRO A 6 -10.87 -22.63 53.66
C PRO A 6 -11.81 -22.06 52.59
N VAL A 7 -12.61 -22.96 52.00
CA VAL A 7 -13.71 -22.62 51.09
C VAL A 7 -14.86 -22.06 51.94
N THR A 8 -15.26 -20.81 51.72
CA THR A 8 -16.46 -20.25 52.34
C THR A 8 -17.73 -20.86 51.72
N PRO A 9 -18.77 -21.20 52.50
CA PRO A 9 -20.00 -21.75 51.98
C PRO A 9 -20.74 -20.76 51.06
N ILE A 10 -21.26 -21.25 49.94
CA ILE A 10 -22.22 -20.53 49.11
C ILE A 10 -23.55 -20.54 49.88
N GLU A 11 -24.04 -19.37 50.28
CA GLU A 11 -25.35 -19.24 50.94
C GLU A 11 -26.48 -19.62 49.97
N PRO A 12 -27.55 -20.30 50.44
CA PRO A 12 -28.71 -20.58 49.63
C PRO A 12 -29.46 -19.28 49.31
N ILE A 13 -29.77 -19.07 48.03
CA ILE A 13 -30.64 -17.99 47.53
C ILE A 13 -32.04 -18.17 48.11
N GLY A 14 -32.26 -17.62 49.30
CA GLY A 14 -33.57 -17.48 49.94
C GLY A 14 -34.23 -16.17 49.50
N GLY A 15 -35.36 -16.27 48.80
CA GLY A 15 -36.14 -15.12 48.41
C GLY A 15 -37.39 -15.50 47.63
N SER A 16 -38.46 -15.87 48.33
CA SER A 16 -39.81 -15.93 47.80
C SER A 16 -40.31 -14.51 47.51
N GLY A 17 -40.04 -14.00 46.31
CA GLY A 17 -40.59 -12.75 45.80
C GLY A 17 -41.03 -12.93 44.34
N PRO A 18 -42.03 -12.19 43.85
CA PRO A 18 -42.46 -12.26 42.47
C PRO A 18 -41.29 -11.92 41.55
N TRP A 19 -41.06 -12.78 40.56
CA TRP A 19 -39.98 -12.67 39.57
C TRP A 19 -39.99 -11.29 38.91
N ASN A 20 -38.89 -10.54 39.03
CA ASN A 20 -38.65 -9.32 38.25
C ASN A 20 -37.77 -9.69 37.04
N PRO A 21 -38.26 -9.63 35.80
CA PRO A 21 -37.53 -10.10 34.61
C PRO A 21 -36.30 -9.26 34.22
N THR A 22 -35.92 -8.25 34.99
CA THR A 22 -34.79 -7.36 34.67
C THR A 22 -33.45 -7.76 35.28
N THR A 23 -33.40 -8.65 36.27
CA THR A 23 -32.13 -9.06 36.90
C THR A 23 -31.39 -10.18 36.16
N GLY A 24 -32.02 -10.82 35.17
CA GLY A 24 -31.40 -11.86 34.33
C GLY A 24 -30.71 -11.35 33.05
N ILE A 25 -30.81 -10.05 32.75
CA ILE A 25 -30.32 -9.49 31.47
C ILE A 25 -28.89 -8.94 31.59
N ASN A 26 -28.41 -8.55 32.77
CA ASN A 26 -27.16 -7.76 32.88
C ASN A 26 -25.87 -8.53 33.20
N SER A 27 -25.81 -9.83 32.91
CA SER A 27 -24.56 -10.62 33.06
C SER A 27 -24.10 -11.20 31.72
N TYR A 28 -24.07 -10.38 30.67
CA TYR A 28 -23.28 -10.70 29.49
C TYR A 28 -21.80 -10.64 29.90
N PRO A 29 -21.00 -11.71 29.74
CA PRO A 29 -19.57 -11.59 29.89
C PRO A 29 -19.11 -10.50 28.90
N THR A 30 -18.44 -9.47 29.40
CA THR A 30 -17.78 -8.48 28.55
C THR A 30 -16.87 -9.25 27.60
N LEU A 31 -17.12 -9.16 26.29
CA LEU A 31 -16.29 -9.82 25.29
C LEU A 31 -14.83 -9.46 25.55
N ALA A 32 -14.05 -10.40 26.08
CA ALA A 32 -12.61 -10.26 26.12
C ALA A 32 -12.16 -10.13 24.66
N ALA A 33 -11.42 -9.06 24.36
CA ALA A 33 -10.92 -8.80 23.02
C ALA A 33 -10.21 -10.04 22.48
N VAL A 34 -10.74 -10.60 21.40
CA VAL A 34 -10.16 -11.74 20.69
C VAL A 34 -8.77 -11.33 20.19
N PRO A 35 -7.74 -12.20 20.26
CA PRO A 35 -6.39 -11.84 19.84
C PRO A 35 -6.40 -11.42 18.37
N ALA A 36 -5.86 -10.24 18.06
CA ALA A 36 -5.63 -9.82 16.68
C ALA A 36 -4.69 -10.85 16.01
N LEU A 37 -5.14 -11.42 14.89
CA LEU A 37 -4.26 -12.21 14.03
C LEU A 37 -3.18 -11.29 13.45
N SER A 38 -1.93 -11.74 13.54
CA SER A 38 -0.67 -11.02 13.26
C SER A 38 -0.77 -10.09 12.05
N GLU A 39 -0.28 -8.86 12.24
CA GLU A 39 -0.05 -7.87 11.18
C GLU A 39 0.78 -8.51 10.06
N THR A 40 0.32 -8.35 8.83
CA THR A 40 1.03 -8.77 7.62
C THR A 40 2.30 -7.93 7.49
N GLU A 41 3.46 -8.57 7.34
CA GLU A 41 4.70 -7.85 7.00
C GLU A 41 4.50 -7.02 5.74
N ASP A 42 4.73 -5.71 5.87
CA ASP A 42 4.63 -4.76 4.78
C ASP A 42 5.79 -5.00 3.80
N ALA A 43 5.49 -5.55 2.63
CA ALA A 43 6.48 -5.73 1.57
C ALA A 43 6.86 -4.34 1.00
N THR A 44 7.84 -3.69 1.64
CA THR A 44 8.33 -2.37 1.24
C THR A 44 8.93 -2.43 -0.16
N PHE A 45 8.31 -1.73 -1.12
CA PHE A 45 8.84 -1.58 -2.47
C PHE A 45 10.07 -0.67 -2.47
N ASN A 46 11.19 -1.15 -3.00
CA ASN A 46 12.39 -0.33 -3.22
C ASN A 46 12.48 0.08 -4.70
N PRO A 47 12.37 1.38 -5.04
CA PRO A 47 12.37 1.84 -6.42
C PRO A 47 13.74 1.62 -7.08
N THR A 48 13.73 1.18 -8.35
CA THR A 48 14.96 1.10 -9.14
C THR A 48 15.19 2.39 -9.93
N THR A 49 16.43 2.69 -10.29
CA THR A 49 16.81 3.90 -11.04
C THR A 49 17.34 3.55 -12.43
N ALA A 50 17.08 4.40 -13.42
CA ALA A 50 17.59 4.23 -14.78
C ALA A 50 19.12 4.43 -14.85
N ALA A 51 19.82 3.58 -15.61
CA ALA A 51 21.22 3.82 -15.96
C ALA A 51 21.31 4.86 -17.09
N SER A 52 22.21 5.83 -16.95
CA SER A 52 22.41 6.89 -17.95
C SER A 52 23.53 6.53 -18.92
N THR A 53 23.32 6.80 -20.20
CA THR A 53 24.36 6.76 -21.25
C THR A 53 24.84 8.18 -21.54
N THR A 54 26.10 8.33 -21.96
CA THR A 54 26.65 9.61 -22.40
C THR A 54 26.87 9.60 -23.91
N ALA A 55 26.59 10.71 -24.58
CA ALA A 55 26.78 10.83 -26.01
C ALA A 55 28.26 10.78 -26.41
N ALA A 56 28.55 10.02 -27.46
CA ALA A 56 29.84 10.07 -28.13
C ALA A 56 29.93 11.36 -28.97
N THR A 57 30.87 12.22 -28.62
CA THR A 57 31.19 13.44 -29.36
C THR A 57 32.58 13.33 -29.96
N ARG A 58 32.82 14.06 -31.05
CA ARG A 58 34.13 14.15 -31.71
C ARG A 58 34.58 15.59 -31.81
N THR A 59 35.88 15.80 -31.90
CA THR A 59 36.47 17.09 -32.23
C THR A 59 37.15 17.01 -33.58
N LEU A 60 37.29 18.14 -34.26
CA LEU A 60 38.08 18.18 -35.49
C LEU A 60 39.55 17.96 -35.17
N ASN A 61 40.19 17.11 -35.96
CA ASN A 61 41.64 17.04 -35.99
C ASN A 61 42.19 18.18 -36.86
N PRO A 62 43.36 18.74 -36.51
CA PRO A 62 43.99 19.80 -37.32
C PRO A 62 44.17 19.41 -38.78
N ASP A 63 44.39 18.12 -39.06
CA ASP A 63 44.63 17.58 -40.41
C ASP A 63 43.37 17.54 -41.29
N GLU A 64 42.18 17.71 -40.72
CA GLU A 64 40.91 17.83 -41.45
C GLU A 64 40.63 19.26 -41.93
N LEU A 65 41.35 20.25 -41.39
CA LEU A 65 41.21 21.66 -41.76
C LEU A 65 42.07 21.98 -42.98
N LEU A 66 41.48 22.68 -43.95
CA LEU A 66 42.17 23.10 -45.16
C LEU A 66 43.26 24.12 -44.84
N SER A 67 43.09 24.98 -43.83
CA SER A 67 44.14 25.91 -43.39
C SER A 67 45.41 25.19 -42.92
N THR A 68 45.26 24.15 -42.10
CA THR A 68 46.40 23.36 -41.61
C THR A 68 47.05 22.57 -42.74
N GLN A 69 46.24 21.94 -43.58
CA GLN A 69 46.75 21.17 -44.72
C GLN A 69 47.47 22.08 -45.72
N LEU A 70 46.94 23.28 -45.95
CA LEU A 70 47.61 24.27 -46.77
C LEU A 70 48.94 24.67 -46.14
N ASN A 71 48.98 25.04 -44.86
CA ASN A 71 50.22 25.36 -44.15
C ASN A 71 51.28 24.26 -44.26
N LYS A 72 50.89 22.98 -44.25
CA LYS A 72 51.82 21.86 -44.51
C LYS A 72 52.37 21.86 -45.95
N VAL A 73 51.53 22.18 -46.94
CA VAL A 73 51.88 22.20 -48.37
C VAL A 73 52.65 23.47 -48.79
N ILE A 74 52.40 24.61 -48.14
CA ILE A 74 53.06 25.91 -48.40
C ILE A 74 54.15 26.25 -47.37
N GLY A 75 54.46 25.34 -46.43
CA GLY A 75 55.49 25.54 -45.41
C GLY A 75 56.87 25.91 -45.99
N GLN A 76 57.73 26.48 -45.16
CA GLN A 76 59.10 26.90 -45.52
C GLN A 76 59.79 25.78 -46.33
N ASP A 77 60.11 26.09 -47.60
CA ASP A 77 60.78 25.23 -48.60
C ASP A 77 59.92 24.27 -49.43
N SER A 78 58.61 24.47 -49.51
CA SER A 78 57.80 23.81 -50.53
C SER A 78 58.30 24.09 -51.96
N ALA A 79 58.59 23.04 -52.73
CA ALA A 79 59.01 23.15 -54.13
C ALA A 79 57.99 23.92 -54.99
N LEU A 80 56.70 23.80 -54.66
CA LEU A 80 55.60 24.56 -55.25
C LEU A 80 55.73 26.06 -54.99
N LEU A 81 56.17 26.45 -53.80
CA LEU A 81 56.34 27.84 -53.41
C LEU A 81 57.60 28.45 -54.03
N GLN A 82 58.68 27.68 -54.19
CA GLN A 82 59.86 28.08 -54.96
C GLN A 82 59.51 28.34 -56.43
N GLN A 83 58.71 27.45 -57.06
CA GLN A 83 58.20 27.64 -58.41
C GLN A 83 57.28 28.87 -58.51
N ALA A 84 56.37 29.06 -57.57
CA ALA A 84 55.46 30.19 -57.53
C ALA A 84 56.19 31.53 -57.36
N ARG A 85 57.18 31.62 -56.46
CA ARG A 85 58.03 32.81 -56.28
C ARG A 85 58.84 33.14 -57.53
N GLY A 86 59.38 32.13 -58.20
CA GLY A 86 60.09 32.31 -59.48
C GLY A 86 59.19 32.91 -60.57
N ASN A 87 57.95 32.41 -60.68
CA ASN A 87 56.98 32.94 -61.64
C ASN A 87 56.51 34.36 -61.28
N ALA A 88 56.24 34.63 -60.00
CA ALA A 88 55.85 35.96 -59.52
C ALA A 88 56.97 36.99 -59.76
N SER A 89 58.23 36.63 -59.51
CA SER A 89 59.39 37.50 -59.74
C SER A 89 59.55 37.85 -61.22
N LYS A 90 59.38 36.87 -62.12
CA LYS A 90 59.40 37.10 -63.58
C LYS A 90 58.25 38.01 -64.03
N ALA A 91 57.06 37.83 -63.47
CA ALA A 91 55.87 38.63 -63.78
C ALA A 91 55.94 40.07 -63.23
N ALA A 92 56.54 40.27 -62.06
CA ALA A 92 56.76 41.60 -61.49
C ALA A 92 57.85 42.37 -62.23
N ASN A 93 58.93 41.68 -62.62
CA ASN A 93 60.04 42.26 -63.36
C ASN A 93 59.63 42.68 -64.78
N SER A 94 58.80 41.88 -65.46
CA SER A 94 58.25 42.25 -66.78
C SER A 94 57.30 43.45 -66.75
N ARG A 95 56.78 43.80 -65.57
CA ARG A 95 55.90 44.96 -65.37
C ARG A 95 56.61 46.17 -64.78
N GLY A 96 57.89 46.08 -64.43
CA GLY A 96 58.63 47.17 -63.77
C GLY A 96 58.13 47.50 -62.35
N LEU A 97 57.34 46.62 -61.73
CA LEU A 97 56.62 46.86 -60.47
C LEU A 97 57.34 46.35 -59.22
N LEU A 98 58.60 45.90 -59.35
CA LEU A 98 59.37 45.25 -58.28
C LEU A 98 59.53 46.08 -56.99
N ASN A 99 59.27 47.39 -57.02
CA ASN A 99 59.49 48.31 -55.89
C ASN A 99 58.26 49.16 -55.52
N SER A 100 57.08 48.83 -56.04
CA SER A 100 55.90 49.68 -55.89
C SER A 100 55.00 49.22 -54.74
N SER A 101 54.49 50.15 -53.93
CA SER A 101 53.43 49.91 -52.92
C SER A 101 52.19 49.21 -53.50
N LEU A 102 51.95 49.37 -54.81
CA LEU A 102 50.92 48.67 -55.57
C LEU A 102 51.14 47.15 -55.64
N ALA A 103 52.38 46.67 -55.68
CA ALA A 103 52.69 45.24 -55.68
C ALA A 103 52.39 44.60 -54.31
N VAL A 104 52.60 45.34 -53.22
CA VAL A 104 52.25 44.92 -51.85
C VAL A 104 50.73 44.86 -51.69
N GLN A 105 50.00 45.91 -52.07
CA GLN A 105 48.54 45.94 -52.03
C GLN A 105 47.89 44.83 -52.87
N ALA A 106 48.42 44.56 -54.07
CA ALA A 106 47.94 43.46 -54.92
C ALA A 106 48.23 42.08 -54.30
N GLY A 107 49.35 41.93 -53.60
CA GLY A 107 49.68 40.71 -52.86
C GLY A 107 48.75 40.48 -51.67
N GLU A 108 48.47 41.53 -50.88
CA GLU A 108 47.55 41.49 -49.75
C GLU A 108 46.12 41.13 -50.20
N ALA A 109 45.63 41.75 -51.27
CA ALA A 109 44.33 41.42 -51.85
C ALA A 109 44.25 39.95 -52.32
N ALA A 110 45.28 39.46 -53.00
CA ALA A 110 45.33 38.06 -53.46
C ALA A 110 45.35 37.04 -52.30
N VAL A 111 46.00 37.39 -51.19
CA VAL A 111 45.97 36.56 -49.97
C VAL A 111 44.57 36.54 -49.37
N LEU A 112 43.91 37.69 -49.24
CA LEU A 112 42.55 37.78 -48.71
C LEU A 112 41.54 37.00 -49.58
N ASP A 113 41.60 37.16 -50.90
CA ASP A 113 40.75 36.43 -51.84
C ASP A 113 40.95 34.91 -51.74
N ARG A 114 42.18 34.45 -51.42
CA ARG A 114 42.47 33.03 -51.22
C ARG A 114 42.12 32.55 -49.81
N ALA A 115 42.21 33.40 -48.81
CA ALA A 115 41.90 33.10 -47.41
C ALA A 115 40.39 32.93 -47.17
N LEU A 116 39.55 33.74 -47.83
CA LEU A 116 38.09 33.66 -47.71
C LEU A 116 37.50 32.25 -47.97
N PRO A 117 37.81 31.55 -49.07
CA PRO A 117 37.27 30.20 -49.30
C PRO A 117 37.82 29.16 -48.33
N ILE A 118 39.04 29.35 -47.81
CA ILE A 118 39.63 28.44 -46.80
C ILE A 118 38.89 28.61 -45.47
N ALA A 119 38.69 29.86 -45.03
CA ALA A 119 37.93 30.16 -43.83
C ALA A 119 36.49 29.65 -43.92
N GLN A 120 35.84 29.78 -45.08
CA GLN A 120 34.51 29.22 -45.32
C GLN A 120 34.48 27.70 -45.23
N TYR A 121 35.47 27.00 -45.79
CA TYR A 121 35.56 25.55 -45.70
C TYR A 121 35.75 25.09 -44.25
N ASP A 122 36.71 25.66 -43.54
CA ASP A 122 37.02 25.29 -42.15
C ASP A 122 35.85 25.61 -41.21
N ALA A 123 35.16 26.74 -41.41
CA ALA A 123 33.93 27.05 -40.68
C ALA A 123 32.82 26.03 -40.95
N GLY A 124 32.68 25.57 -42.19
CA GLY A 124 31.75 24.51 -42.58
C GLY A 124 32.06 23.17 -41.91
N ALA A 125 33.33 22.77 -41.90
CA ALA A 125 33.78 21.56 -41.21
C ALA A 125 33.46 21.64 -39.70
N ASN A 126 33.76 22.77 -39.05
CA ASN A 126 33.48 22.95 -37.63
C ASN A 126 31.97 22.91 -37.33
N THR A 127 31.17 23.58 -38.17
CA THR A 127 29.71 23.54 -38.05
C THR A 127 29.16 22.13 -38.20
N ASN A 128 29.71 21.32 -39.11
CA ASN A 128 29.31 19.92 -39.28
C ASN A 128 29.57 19.09 -38.01
N VAL A 129 30.73 19.28 -37.37
CA VAL A 129 31.10 18.58 -36.13
C VAL A 129 30.20 18.97 -34.98
N LEU A 130 29.99 20.27 -34.80
CA LEU A 130 29.11 20.80 -33.75
C LEU A 130 27.68 20.27 -33.91
N SER A 131 27.14 20.30 -35.13
CA SER A 131 25.81 19.74 -35.44
C SER A 131 25.74 18.24 -35.19
N THR A 132 26.79 17.47 -35.54
CA THR A 132 26.85 16.03 -35.25
C THR A 132 26.87 15.77 -33.74
N ASN A 133 27.71 16.49 -33.00
CA ASN A 133 27.80 16.35 -31.55
C ASN A 133 26.50 16.73 -30.85
N GLN A 134 25.84 17.79 -31.32
CA GLN A 134 24.53 18.21 -30.83
C GLN A 134 23.50 17.10 -31.09
N ALA A 135 23.43 16.56 -32.30
CA ALA A 135 22.52 15.46 -32.63
C ALA A 135 22.77 14.23 -31.74
N ASN A 136 24.02 13.83 -31.55
CA ASN A 136 24.38 12.70 -30.68
C ASN A 136 23.99 12.96 -29.22
N THR A 137 24.22 14.17 -28.73
CA THR A 137 23.85 14.59 -27.36
C THR A 137 22.35 14.56 -27.18
N GLN A 138 21.59 15.12 -28.13
CA GLN A 138 20.13 15.09 -28.11
C GLN A 138 19.59 13.66 -28.14
N GLN A 139 20.18 12.77 -28.96
CA GLN A 139 19.78 11.37 -29.04
C GLN A 139 19.99 10.63 -27.72
N SER A 140 21.13 10.85 -27.05
CA SER A 140 21.42 10.27 -25.73
C SER A 140 20.47 10.82 -24.67
N ASN A 141 20.18 12.13 -24.68
CA ASN A 141 19.24 12.75 -23.75
C ASN A 141 17.83 12.20 -23.92
N ILE A 142 17.34 12.07 -25.17
CA ILE A 142 16.01 11.50 -25.46
C ILE A 142 15.95 10.03 -25.01
N PHE A 143 17.02 9.25 -25.27
CA PHE A 143 17.09 7.87 -24.83
C PHE A 143 17.04 7.75 -23.30
N ASN A 144 17.86 8.52 -22.59
CA ASN A 144 17.89 8.53 -21.12
C ASN A 144 16.53 8.96 -20.54
N ALA A 145 15.91 10.00 -21.09
CA ALA A 145 14.59 10.46 -20.66
C ALA A 145 13.50 9.40 -20.89
N GLY A 146 13.57 8.65 -22.00
CA GLY A 146 12.68 7.52 -22.26
C GLY A 146 12.85 6.39 -21.24
N GLN A 147 14.09 5.99 -20.97
CA GLN A 147 14.40 4.97 -19.96
C GLN A 147 13.94 5.38 -18.55
N GLU A 148 14.16 6.64 -18.18
CA GLU A 148 13.70 7.20 -16.91
C GLU A 148 12.16 7.19 -16.82
N GLN A 149 11.46 7.56 -17.90
CA GLN A 149 10.01 7.50 -17.94
C GLN A 149 9.49 6.06 -17.76
N ASP A 150 10.12 5.07 -18.39
CA ASP A 150 9.71 3.68 -18.31
C ASP A 150 9.95 3.10 -16.89
N ILE A 151 11.10 3.41 -16.29
CA ILE A 151 11.41 3.05 -14.89
C ILE A 151 10.42 3.71 -13.93
N ASN A 152 10.09 4.98 -14.12
CA ASN A 152 9.13 5.69 -13.27
C ASN A 152 7.72 5.09 -13.37
N LYS A 153 7.28 4.71 -14.58
CA LYS A 153 6.02 3.98 -14.78
C LYS A 153 6.03 2.62 -14.10
N PHE A 154 7.12 1.87 -14.25
CA PHE A 154 7.30 0.57 -13.59
C PHE A 154 7.22 0.72 -12.07
N ASN A 155 8.02 1.62 -11.50
CA ASN A 155 8.04 1.88 -10.07
C ASN A 155 6.65 2.29 -9.54
N THR A 156 5.96 3.18 -10.23
CA THR A 156 4.61 3.63 -9.85
C THR A 156 3.59 2.49 -9.93
N SER A 157 3.66 1.67 -10.99
CA SER A 157 2.78 0.52 -11.18
C SER A 157 2.98 -0.52 -10.07
N THR A 158 4.22 -0.86 -9.76
CA THR A 158 4.55 -1.84 -8.71
C THR A 158 4.18 -1.31 -7.33
N ALA A 159 4.47 -0.05 -7.02
CA ALA A 159 4.08 0.56 -5.75
C ALA A 159 2.55 0.58 -5.56
N THR A 160 1.82 0.90 -6.63
CA THR A 160 0.35 0.86 -6.63
C THR A 160 -0.17 -0.56 -6.45
N GLN A 161 0.42 -1.54 -7.11
CA GLN A 161 0.03 -2.95 -7.00
C GLN A 161 0.27 -3.49 -5.59
N ASN A 162 1.42 -3.20 -4.97
CA ASN A 162 1.69 -3.57 -3.58
C ASN A 162 0.68 -2.91 -2.63
N SER A 163 0.39 -1.63 -2.82
CA SER A 163 -0.59 -0.91 -1.99
C SER A 163 -2.00 -1.53 -2.12
N GLN A 164 -2.41 -1.91 -3.33
CA GLN A 164 -3.69 -2.58 -3.56
C GLN A 164 -3.72 -3.99 -2.95
N PHE A 165 -2.62 -4.73 -3.03
CA PHE A 165 -2.50 -6.05 -2.41
C PHE A 165 -2.63 -5.96 -0.89
N ASN A 166 -1.86 -5.07 -0.25
CA ASN A 166 -1.91 -4.85 1.19
C ASN A 166 -3.31 -4.40 1.63
N ALA A 167 -3.94 -3.48 0.90
CA ALA A 167 -5.32 -3.07 1.19
C ALA A 167 -6.34 -4.21 1.01
N ASN A 168 -6.16 -5.08 0.01
CA ASN A 168 -7.04 -6.22 -0.19
C ASN A 168 -6.92 -7.23 0.96
N GLU A 169 -5.70 -7.57 1.36
CA GLU A 169 -5.45 -8.50 2.47
C GLU A 169 -5.96 -7.92 3.80
N ALA A 170 -5.75 -6.63 4.07
CA ALA A 170 -6.31 -5.96 5.25
C ALA A 170 -7.85 -6.02 5.26
N ASN A 171 -8.49 -5.73 4.13
CA ASN A 171 -9.94 -5.82 4.01
C ASN A 171 -10.45 -7.25 4.21
N LYS A 172 -9.78 -8.24 3.61
CA LYS A 172 -10.12 -9.66 3.77
C LYS A 172 -10.01 -10.10 5.22
N ASN A 173 -8.95 -9.73 5.92
CA ASN A 173 -8.79 -10.00 7.35
C ASN A 173 -9.89 -9.35 8.19
N SER A 174 -10.24 -8.09 7.89
CA SER A 174 -11.34 -7.39 8.57
C SER A 174 -12.68 -8.10 8.36
N ILE A 175 -12.97 -8.56 7.14
CA ILE A 175 -14.22 -9.29 6.83
C ILE A 175 -14.25 -10.63 7.55
N VAL A 176 -13.15 -11.39 7.53
CA VAL A 176 -13.05 -12.68 8.23
C VAL A 176 -13.26 -12.48 9.74
N ASN A 177 -12.58 -11.50 10.34
CA ASN A 177 -12.73 -11.18 11.75
C ASN A 177 -14.18 -10.81 12.11
N ALA A 178 -14.82 -9.93 11.33
CA ALA A 178 -16.21 -9.56 11.55
C ALA A 178 -17.17 -10.76 11.38
N SER A 179 -16.91 -11.62 10.39
CA SER A 179 -17.73 -12.81 10.15
C SER A 179 -17.64 -13.83 11.28
N GLU A 180 -16.45 -14.06 11.82
CA GLU A 180 -16.26 -14.99 12.95
C GLU A 180 -16.86 -14.42 14.24
N GLN A 181 -16.74 -13.11 14.48
CA GLN A 181 -17.42 -12.44 15.59
C GLN A 181 -18.95 -12.60 15.50
N ASN A 182 -19.55 -12.39 14.32
CA ASN A 182 -20.98 -12.58 14.11
C ASN A 182 -21.42 -14.03 14.34
N LYS A 183 -20.59 -14.99 13.93
CA LYS A 183 -20.84 -16.42 14.15
C LYS A 183 -20.80 -16.78 15.64
N ILE A 184 -19.84 -16.27 16.39
CA ILE A 184 -19.76 -16.47 17.86
C ILE A 184 -20.97 -15.84 18.54
N LEU A 185 -21.35 -14.62 18.15
CA LEU A 185 -22.54 -13.96 18.69
C LEU A 185 -23.81 -14.77 18.42
N ALA A 186 -23.98 -15.29 17.20
CA ALA A 186 -25.11 -16.14 16.85
C ALA A 186 -25.14 -17.44 17.68
N GLN A 187 -23.99 -18.07 17.92
CA GLN A 187 -23.88 -19.25 18.78
C GLN A 187 -24.24 -18.94 20.23
N PHE A 188 -23.81 -17.78 20.75
CA PHE A 188 -24.13 -17.35 22.11
C PHE A 188 -25.63 -17.08 22.27
N LEU A 189 -26.26 -16.42 21.28
CA LEU A 189 -27.71 -16.20 21.26
C LEU A 189 -28.49 -17.52 21.20
N ASP A 190 -28.07 -18.48 20.36
CA ASP A 190 -28.69 -19.81 20.30
C ASP A 190 -28.58 -20.56 21.63
N GLN A 191 -27.41 -20.55 22.25
CA GLN A 191 -27.20 -21.18 23.56
C GLN A 191 -28.03 -20.49 24.65
N GLY A 192 -28.10 -19.16 24.65
CA GLY A 192 -28.93 -18.38 25.56
C GLY A 192 -30.41 -18.73 25.43
N ASN A 193 -30.94 -18.78 24.21
CA ASN A 193 -32.33 -19.17 23.94
C ASN A 193 -32.62 -20.60 24.39
N LYS A 194 -31.68 -21.54 24.21
CA LYS A 194 -31.83 -22.93 24.68
C LYS A 194 -31.88 -23.03 26.20
N LEU A 195 -31.02 -22.29 26.90
CA LEU A 195 -31.03 -22.25 28.37
C LEU A 195 -32.32 -21.62 28.90
N GLN A 196 -32.79 -20.52 28.29
CA GLN A 196 -34.07 -19.91 28.65
C GLN A 196 -35.24 -20.86 28.42
N LEU A 197 -35.26 -21.59 27.29
CA LEU A 197 -36.32 -22.55 27.02
C LEU A 197 -36.30 -23.73 28.01
N ALA A 198 -35.12 -24.24 28.35
CA ALA A 198 -34.97 -25.30 29.35
C ALA A 198 -35.43 -24.86 30.75
N ASP A 199 -35.14 -23.61 31.14
CA ASP A 199 -35.59 -23.04 32.41
C ASP A 199 -37.11 -22.84 32.46
N ILE A 200 -37.71 -22.34 31.37
CA ILE A 200 -39.17 -22.23 31.20
C ILE A 200 -39.82 -23.63 31.31
N GLU A 201 -39.25 -24.65 30.65
CA GLU A 201 -39.79 -26.01 30.71
C GLU A 201 -39.70 -26.59 32.13
N ALA A 202 -38.57 -26.40 32.81
CA ALA A 202 -38.39 -26.84 34.20
C ALA A 202 -39.39 -26.17 35.14
N SER A 203 -39.54 -24.84 35.03
CA SER A 203 -40.50 -24.06 35.81
C SER A 203 -41.95 -24.51 35.58
N TYR A 204 -42.31 -24.77 34.32
CA TYR A 204 -43.63 -25.29 33.96
C TYR A 204 -43.89 -26.67 34.59
N ARG A 205 -42.90 -27.57 34.57
CA ARG A 205 -43.02 -28.90 35.21
C ARG A 205 -43.24 -28.78 36.72
N VAL A 206 -42.51 -27.90 37.41
CA VAL A 206 -42.68 -27.67 38.86
C VAL A 206 -44.06 -27.12 39.18
N LEU A 207 -44.55 -26.15 38.40
CA LEU A 207 -45.90 -25.60 38.57
C LEU A 207 -46.95 -26.69 38.42
N MET A 208 -46.87 -27.50 37.35
CA MET A 208 -47.83 -28.59 37.12
C MET A 208 -47.79 -29.67 38.20
N GLN A 209 -46.60 -30.01 38.71
CA GLN A 209 -46.47 -30.94 39.84
C GLN A 209 -47.10 -30.36 41.11
N THR A 210 -46.89 -29.07 41.36
CA THR A 210 -47.47 -28.37 42.51
C THR A 210 -48.98 -28.33 42.41
N GLU A 211 -49.55 -27.95 41.26
CA GLU A 211 -50.99 -27.94 40.99
C GLU A 211 -51.62 -29.34 41.14
N ALA A 212 -50.98 -30.38 40.61
CA ALA A 212 -51.47 -31.75 40.77
C ALA A 212 -51.48 -32.19 42.25
N SER A 213 -50.43 -31.85 43.01
CA SER A 213 -50.35 -32.15 44.44
C SER A 213 -51.36 -31.35 45.26
N ALA A 214 -51.56 -30.07 44.94
CA ALA A 214 -52.53 -29.20 45.59
C ALA A 214 -53.96 -29.64 45.30
N SER A 215 -54.28 -30.02 44.06
CA SER A 215 -55.56 -30.63 43.70
C SER A 215 -55.81 -31.92 44.47
N THR A 216 -54.79 -32.77 44.62
CA THR A 216 -54.91 -34.01 45.42
C THR A 216 -55.12 -33.71 46.91
N LEU A 217 -54.37 -32.78 47.48
CA LEU A 217 -54.53 -32.33 48.88
C LEU A 217 -55.90 -31.70 49.11
N TYR A 218 -56.36 -30.85 48.19
CA TYR A 218 -57.69 -30.24 48.27
C TYR A 218 -58.78 -31.30 48.22
N GLN A 219 -58.70 -32.26 47.29
CA GLN A 219 -59.65 -33.38 47.25
C GLN A 219 -59.61 -34.23 48.52
N GLN A 220 -58.42 -34.47 49.08
CA GLN A 220 -58.27 -35.23 50.32
C GLN A 220 -58.81 -34.45 51.52
N SER A 221 -58.56 -33.15 51.61
CA SER A 221 -59.07 -32.28 52.67
C SER A 221 -60.60 -32.23 52.63
N VAL A 222 -61.19 -32.05 51.44
CA VAL A 222 -62.65 -32.07 51.27
C VAL A 222 -63.24 -33.42 51.66
N ARG A 223 -62.58 -34.53 51.28
CA ARG A 223 -63.01 -35.87 51.72
C ARG A 223 -62.90 -36.05 53.24
N ASN A 224 -61.78 -35.68 53.85
CA ASN A 224 -61.60 -35.76 55.31
C ASN A 224 -62.64 -34.92 56.07
N ILE A 225 -62.92 -33.69 55.60
CA ILE A 225 -63.96 -32.83 56.17
C ILE A 225 -65.34 -33.46 56.02
N SER A 226 -65.65 -34.00 54.84
CA SER A 226 -66.91 -34.71 54.58
C SER A 226 -67.06 -35.92 55.51
N ASP A 227 -66.00 -36.71 55.70
CA ASP A 227 -66.01 -37.89 56.57
C ASP A 227 -66.23 -37.49 58.04
N ILE A 228 -65.61 -36.40 58.53
CA ILE A 228 -65.84 -35.86 59.88
C ILE A 228 -67.31 -35.41 60.06
N LEU A 229 -67.85 -34.70 59.07
CA LEU A 229 -69.21 -34.17 59.15
C LEU A 229 -70.27 -35.28 59.13
N VAL A 230 -70.04 -36.34 58.37
CA VAL A 230 -70.99 -37.46 58.22
C VAL A 230 -70.82 -38.53 59.31
N ASN A 231 -69.70 -38.56 60.05
CA ASN A 231 -69.49 -39.53 61.12
C ASN A 231 -70.58 -39.41 62.22
N PRO A 232 -71.41 -40.45 62.46
CA PRO A 232 -72.54 -40.41 63.39
C PRO A 232 -72.13 -40.46 64.87
N ASP A 233 -70.88 -40.82 65.18
CA ASP A 233 -70.39 -41.01 66.57
C ASP A 233 -69.75 -39.74 67.16
N LEU A 234 -69.57 -38.67 66.37
CA LEU A 234 -69.05 -37.38 66.83
C LEU A 234 -70.20 -36.42 67.18
N THR A 235 -70.17 -35.83 68.39
CA THR A 235 -71.11 -34.79 68.81
C THR A 235 -70.93 -33.52 67.96
N PRO A 236 -71.96 -32.65 67.83
CA PRO A 236 -71.86 -31.42 67.04
C PRO A 236 -70.65 -30.55 67.38
N GLU A 237 -70.29 -30.46 68.67
CA GLU A 237 -69.16 -29.68 69.17
C GLU A 237 -67.81 -30.31 68.79
N ALA A 238 -67.72 -31.65 68.81
CA ALA A 238 -66.51 -32.37 68.41
C ALA A 238 -66.27 -32.29 66.90
N LYS A 239 -67.34 -32.25 66.08
CA LYS A 239 -67.25 -32.01 64.64
C LYS A 239 -66.68 -30.63 64.33
N THR A 240 -67.14 -29.58 65.03
CA THR A 240 -66.63 -28.21 64.84
C THR A 240 -65.15 -28.10 65.21
N GLN A 241 -64.70 -28.74 66.30
CA GLN A 241 -63.27 -28.74 66.66
C GLN A 241 -62.41 -29.55 65.69
N ALA A 242 -62.91 -30.69 65.19
CA ALA A 242 -62.18 -31.52 64.25
C ALA A 242 -62.04 -30.87 62.86
N VAL A 243 -63.05 -30.12 62.41
CA VAL A 243 -62.96 -29.32 61.16
C VAL A 243 -62.01 -28.12 61.33
N ASN A 244 -61.99 -27.47 62.49
CA ASN A 244 -61.09 -26.34 62.76
C ASN A 244 -59.61 -26.75 62.89
N ASN A 245 -59.31 -28.03 63.08
CA ASN A 245 -57.95 -28.58 63.24
C ASN A 245 -57.41 -29.27 61.98
N GLN A 246 -58.10 -29.16 60.83
CA GLN A 246 -57.65 -29.61 59.50
C GLN A 246 -57.16 -28.42 58.69
#